data_AF-A0A0R2W994-F1
#
_entry.id   AF-A0A0R2W994-F1
#
_cell.length_a   1.000
_cell.length_b   1.000
_cell.length_c   1.000
_cell.angle_alpha   90.00
_cell.angle_beta   90.00
_cell.angle_gamma   90.00
#
_symmetry.space_group_name_H-M   'P 1'
#
loop_
_entity.id
_entity.type
_entity.pdbx_description
1 polymer ?
#
loop_
_entity_poly.entity_id
_entity_poly.type
_entity_poly.pdbx_seq_one_letter_code
_entity_poly.pdbx_strand_id
1 'polypeptide(L)'
;MLKYISSAIAGGVFGFGIAISGMANPAKVLNFFDIFGTWDPSLVFVMGGAMITALIGYRLVFGVQKRPLFEVSFSLPSAKQIDRRLILGSIVFGIGWGIAGFCPG
;
A
#
# COMPACT_ATOMS: atom_id res chain seq x y z
N MET A 1 5.89 15.35 19.88
CA MET A 1 4.41 15.32 19.92
C MET A 1 3.79 15.44 18.53
N LEU A 2 4.13 16.47 17.74
CA LEU A 2 3.56 16.70 16.41
C LEU A 2 3.74 15.53 15.42
N LYS A 3 4.89 14.82 15.48
CA LYS A 3 5.15 13.57 14.74
C LYS A 3 4.11 12.47 14.99
N TYR A 4 3.68 12.30 16.24
CA TYR A 4 2.71 11.26 16.60
C TYR A 4 1.30 11.63 16.18
N ILE A 5 0.96 12.92 16.27
CA ILE A 5 -0.31 13.45 15.80
C ILE A 5 -0.41 13.28 14.28
N SER A 6 0.64 13.62 13.53
CA SER A 6 0.63 13.46 12.07
C SER A 6 0.55 11.99 11.65
N SER A 7 1.24 11.06 12.34
CA SER A 7 1.09 9.63 12.07
C SER A 7 -0.30 9.10 12.39
N ALA A 8 -0.93 9.59 13.47
CA ALA A 8 -2.30 9.18 13.82
C ALA A 8 -3.32 9.68 12.79
N ILE A 9 -3.19 10.92 12.32
CA ILE A 9 -4.04 11.47 11.27
C ILE A 9 -3.84 10.68 9.96
N ALA A 10 -2.59 10.42 9.56
CA ALA A 10 -2.30 9.66 8.35
C ALA A 10 -2.87 8.23 8.42
N GLY A 11 -2.70 7.54 9.56
CA GLY A 11 -3.29 6.22 9.80
C GLY A 11 -4.81 6.25 9.80
N GLY A 12 -5.44 7.28 10.38
CA GLY A 12 -6.89 7.48 10.35
C GLY A 12 -7.43 7.67 8.93
N VAL A 13 -6.79 8.53 8.13
CA VAL A 13 -7.16 8.73 6.72
C VAL A 13 -6.99 7.45 5.91
N PHE A 14 -5.90 6.71 6.11
CA PHE A 14 -5.65 5.44 5.44
C PHE A 14 -6.70 4.37 5.80
N GLY A 15 -6.95 4.16 7.09
CA GLY A 15 -7.96 3.19 7.56
C GLY A 15 -9.37 3.55 7.09
N PHE A 16 -9.73 4.83 7.10
CA PHE A 16 -11.00 5.30 6.56
C PHE A 16 -11.12 5.03 5.05
N GLY A 17 -10.04 5.22 4.29
CA GLY A 17 -9.98 4.85 2.87
C GLY A 17 -10.16 3.35 2.64
N ILE A 18 -9.55 2.49 3.45
CA ILE A 18 -9.74 1.02 3.39
C ILE A 18 -11.20 0.66 3.66
N ALA A 19 -11.82 1.26 4.69
CA ALA A 19 -13.21 1.00 5.05
C ALA A 19 -14.18 1.39 3.93
N ILE A 20 -14.04 2.60 3.36
CA ILE A 20 -14.92 3.10 2.29
C ILE A 20 -14.72 2.32 0.98
N SER A 21 -13.48 2.00 0.62
CA SER A 21 -13.19 1.24 -0.59
C SER A 21 -13.70 -0.20 -0.53
N GLY A 22 -14.01 -0.72 0.66
CA GLY A 22 -14.45 -2.10 0.86
C GLY A 22 -13.32 -3.12 0.70
N MET A 23 -12.05 -2.68 0.74
CA MET A 23 -10.88 -3.56 0.66
C MET A 23 -10.74 -4.50 1.87
N ALA A 24 -11.48 -4.21 2.95
CA ALA A 24 -11.64 -5.11 4.08
C ALA A 24 -12.62 -6.26 3.84
N ASN A 25 -13.34 -6.29 2.71
CA ASN A 25 -14.26 -7.36 2.36
C ASN A 25 -13.56 -8.41 1.47
N PRO A 26 -13.42 -9.67 1.91
CA PRO A 26 -12.80 -10.71 1.13
C PRO A 26 -13.44 -10.96 -0.24
N ALA A 27 -14.77 -10.83 -0.31
CA ALA A 27 -15.50 -11.02 -1.56
C ALA A 27 -15.02 -10.04 -2.64
N LYS A 28 -14.75 -8.77 -2.28
CA LYS A 28 -14.32 -7.75 -3.26
C LYS A 28 -12.93 -8.07 -3.82
N VAL A 29 -12.00 -8.51 -2.98
CA VAL A 29 -10.63 -8.83 -3.41
C VAL A 29 -10.60 -10.13 -4.20
N LEU A 30 -11.34 -11.16 -3.79
CA LEU A 30 -11.41 -12.43 -4.53
C LEU A 30 -12.09 -12.25 -5.88
N ASN A 31 -13.17 -11.47 -5.95
CA ASN A 31 -13.84 -11.13 -7.20
C ASN A 31 -12.93 -10.37 -8.17
N PHE A 32 -11.95 -9.62 -7.68
CA PHE A 32 -10.97 -8.98 -8.56
C PHE A 32 -10.09 -10.01 -9.30
N PHE A 33 -9.79 -11.15 -8.67
CA PHE A 33 -9.00 -12.24 -9.28
C PHE A 33 -9.84 -13.24 -10.08
N ASP A 34 -11.16 -13.29 -9.84
CA ASP A 34 -12.08 -14.22 -10.50
C ASP A 34 -12.53 -13.73 -11.89
N ILE A 35 -11.59 -13.71 -12.85
CA ILE A 35 -11.82 -13.21 -14.23
C ILE A 35 -12.89 -14.01 -14.98
N PHE A 36 -13.08 -15.29 -14.64
CA PHE A 36 -14.02 -16.18 -15.32
C PHE A 36 -15.40 -16.28 -14.65
N GLY A 37 -15.57 -15.69 -13.46
CA GLY A 37 -16.80 -15.73 -12.68
C GLY A 37 -17.33 -14.33 -12.39
N THR A 38 -17.39 -13.98 -11.11
CA THR A 38 -17.97 -12.71 -10.64
C THR A 38 -16.95 -11.58 -10.64
N TRP A 39 -16.32 -11.36 -11.79
CA TRP A 39 -15.20 -10.42 -11.91
C TRP A 39 -15.60 -8.98 -11.55
N ASP A 40 -14.91 -8.38 -10.57
CA ASP A 40 -15.10 -6.98 -10.16
C ASP A 40 -13.82 -6.14 -10.40
N PRO A 41 -13.78 -5.29 -11.46
CA PRO A 41 -12.62 -4.47 -11.76
C PRO A 41 -12.49 -3.22 -10.88
N SER A 42 -13.43 -2.96 -9.95
CA SER A 42 -13.43 -1.73 -9.14
C SER A 42 -12.15 -1.56 -8.30
N LEU A 43 -11.52 -2.68 -7.90
CA LEU A 43 -10.28 -2.69 -7.13
C LEU A 43 -9.12 -2.01 -7.87
N VAL A 44 -9.08 -2.08 -9.22
CA VAL A 44 -8.02 -1.47 -10.05
C VAL A 44 -8.00 0.03 -9.88
N PHE A 45 -9.16 0.68 -9.79
CA PHE A 45 -9.23 2.13 -9.63
C PHE A 45 -8.69 2.57 -8.27
N VAL A 46 -8.95 1.78 -7.22
CA VAL A 46 -8.44 2.05 -5.87
C VAL A 46 -6.93 1.83 -5.82
N MET A 47 -6.45 0.68 -6.30
CA MET A 47 -5.01 0.35 -6.31
C MET A 47 -4.22 1.29 -7.22
N GLY A 48 -4.72 1.56 -8.42
CA GLY A 48 -4.12 2.47 -9.39
C GLY A 48 -4.10 3.91 -8.89
N GLY A 49 -5.20 4.39 -8.30
CA GLY A 49 -5.28 5.71 -7.68
C GLY A 49 -4.29 5.85 -6.52
N ALA A 50 -4.20 4.84 -5.64
CA ALA A 50 -3.22 4.82 -4.55
C ALA A 50 -1.78 4.83 -5.07
N MET A 51 -1.47 4.03 -6.10
CA MET A 51 -0.15 3.97 -6.70
C MET A 51 0.25 5.30 -7.34
N ILE A 52 -0.63 5.92 -8.14
CA ILE A 52 -0.35 7.22 -8.78
C ILE A 52 -0.16 8.30 -7.72
N THR A 53 -1.03 8.34 -6.71
CA THR A 53 -0.93 9.30 -5.60
C THR A 53 0.41 9.16 -4.86
N ALA A 54 0.81 7.92 -4.57
CA ALA A 54 2.10 7.64 -3.92
C ALA A 54 3.29 8.06 -4.80
N LEU A 55 3.25 7.78 -6.12
CA LEU A 55 4.29 8.18 -7.06
C LEU A 55 4.46 9.70 -7.10
N ILE A 56 3.37 10.45 -7.20
CA ILE A 56 3.39 11.92 -7.17
C ILE A 56 3.93 12.41 -5.82
N GLY A 57 3.45 11.83 -4.71
CA GLY A 57 3.91 12.15 -3.36
C GLY A 57 5.42 11.96 -3.20
N TYR A 58 5.96 10.82 -3.63
CA TYR A 58 7.40 10.56 -3.59
C TYR A 58 8.20 11.52 -4.45
N ARG A 59 7.73 11.84 -5.66
CA ARG A 59 8.40 12.82 -6.54
C ARG A 59 8.46 14.20 -5.90
N LEU A 60 7.39 14.64 -5.26
CA LEU A 60 7.35 15.95 -4.58
C LEU A 60 8.23 15.94 -3.32
N VAL A 61 8.10 14.92 -2.47
CA VAL A 61 8.85 14.83 -1.22
C VAL A 61 10.35 14.72 -1.48
N PHE A 62 10.78 13.75 -2.29
CA PHE A 62 12.21 13.56 -2.55
C PHE A 62 12.80 14.55 -3.56
N GLY A 63 11.96 15.18 -4.39
CA GLY A 63 12.42 16.19 -5.36
C GLY A 63 12.53 17.60 -4.78
N VAL A 64 11.68 17.97 -3.83
CA VAL A 64 11.62 19.34 -3.26
C VAL A 64 12.21 19.41 -1.86
N GLN A 65 12.04 18.38 -1.04
CA GLN A 65 12.47 18.43 0.36
C GLN A 65 13.88 17.85 0.53
N LYS A 66 14.76 18.61 1.18
CA LYS A 66 16.10 18.13 1.55
C LYS A 66 16.10 17.18 2.74
N ARG A 67 15.08 17.26 3.60
CA ARG A 67 14.90 16.44 4.80
C ARG A 67 13.41 16.27 5.12
N PRO A 68 13.00 15.19 5.82
CA PRO A 68 11.63 15.03 6.28
C PRO A 68 11.22 16.14 7.26
N LEU A 69 9.92 16.41 7.35
CA LEU A 69 9.37 17.49 8.19
C LEU A 69 9.56 17.26 9.70
N PHE A 70 9.57 16.01 10.15
CA PHE A 70 9.58 15.62 11.57
C PHE A 70 10.80 14.78 11.97
N GLU A 71 11.80 14.69 11.09
CA GLU A 71 13.01 13.88 11.31
C GLU A 71 14.26 14.59 10.76
N VAL A 72 15.44 14.10 11.14
CA VAL A 72 16.72 14.71 10.73
C VAL A 72 17.07 14.36 9.28
N SER A 73 16.76 13.13 8.86
CA SER A 73 17.08 12.61 7.52
C SER A 73 16.09 11.53 7.08
N PHE A 74 16.03 11.27 5.77
CA PHE A 74 15.24 10.17 5.24
C PHE A 74 15.91 8.83 5.56
N SER A 75 15.15 7.90 6.16
CA SER A 75 15.61 6.53 6.43
C SER A 75 15.24 5.62 5.26
N LEU A 76 16.03 5.65 4.19
CA LEU A 76 15.82 4.84 2.99
C LEU A 76 16.58 3.50 3.10
N PRO A 77 16.00 2.39 2.63
CA PRO A 77 16.73 1.12 2.54
C PRO A 77 17.97 1.25 1.63
N SER A 78 19.13 0.80 2.10
CA SER A 78 20.36 0.73 1.31
C SER A 78 20.47 -0.54 0.47
N ALA A 79 19.70 -1.58 0.81
CA ALA A 79 19.65 -2.83 0.08
C ALA A 79 18.98 -2.63 -1.29
N LYS A 80 19.76 -2.83 -2.35
CA LYS A 80 19.29 -2.77 -3.75
C LYS A 80 19.28 -4.14 -4.43
N GLN A 81 19.77 -5.17 -3.75
CA GLN A 81 19.91 -6.50 -4.32
C GLN A 81 18.59 -7.25 -4.18
N ILE A 82 18.13 -7.83 -5.28
CA ILE A 82 17.03 -8.79 -5.27
C ILE A 82 17.65 -10.14 -4.92
N ASP A 83 17.51 -10.55 -3.67
CA ASP A 83 18.03 -11.83 -3.19
C ASP A 83 16.95 -12.93 -3.21
N ARG A 84 17.39 -14.18 -3.05
CA ARG A 84 16.47 -15.34 -3.03
C ARG A 84 15.48 -15.24 -1.88
N ARG A 85 15.87 -14.64 -0.76
CA ARG A 85 15.01 -14.49 0.43
C ARG A 85 13.84 -13.54 0.15
N LEU A 86 14.10 -12.43 -0.54
CA LEU A 86 13.09 -11.48 -0.99
C LEU A 86 12.13 -12.16 -1.97
N ILE A 87 12.65 -12.83 -3.00
CA ILE A 87 11.81 -13.50 -4.00
C ILE A 87 10.90 -14.53 -3.35
N LEU A 88 11.47 -15.45 -2.56
CA LEU A 88 10.69 -16.51 -1.91
C LEU A 88 9.70 -15.93 -0.89
N GLY A 89 10.12 -14.94 -0.10
CA GLY A 89 9.26 -14.26 0.85
C GLY A 89 8.08 -13.56 0.19
N SER A 90 8.31 -12.84 -0.91
CA SER A 90 7.25 -12.17 -1.68
C SER A 90 6.27 -13.17 -2.31
N ILE A 91 6.75 -14.31 -2.80
CA ILE A 91 5.88 -15.37 -3.35
C ILE A 91 4.97 -15.94 -2.24
N VAL A 92 5.56 -16.34 -1.11
CA VAL A 92 4.80 -16.92 0.01
C VAL A 92 3.78 -15.91 0.56
N PHE A 93 4.20 -14.66 0.72
CA PHE A 93 3.31 -13.58 1.14
C PHE A 93 2.16 -13.36 0.15
N GLY A 94 2.46 -13.29 -1.15
CA GLY A 94 1.46 -13.10 -2.21
C GLY A 94 0.44 -14.24 -2.28
N ILE A 95 0.88 -15.49 -2.14
CA ILE A 95 -0.01 -16.66 -2.07
C ILE A 95 -0.92 -16.56 -0.84
N GLY A 96 -0.36 -16.29 0.33
CA GLY A 96 -1.14 -16.16 1.57
C GLY A 96 -2.18 -15.03 1.49
N TRP A 97 -1.78 -13.89 0.93
CA TRP A 97 -2.67 -12.76 0.69
C TRP A 97 -3.81 -13.09 -0.28
N GLY A 98 -3.49 -13.72 -1.41
CA GLY A 98 -4.48 -14.13 -2.41
C GLY A 98 -5.50 -15.12 -1.87
N ILE A 99 -5.07 -16.07 -1.03
CA ILE A 99 -5.96 -17.05 -0.38
C ILE A 99 -6.84 -16.37 0.68
N ALA A 100 -6.26 -15.47 1.49
CA ALA A 100 -7.01 -14.76 2.53
C ALA A 100 -8.05 -13.79 1.95
N GLY A 101 -7.79 -13.27 0.75
CA GLY A 101 -8.67 -12.31 0.08
C GLY A 101 -8.77 -10.98 0.83
N PHE A 102 -7.87 -10.64 1.76
CA PHE A 102 -8.00 -9.43 2.57
C PHE A 102 -6.84 -8.48 2.30
N CYS A 103 -7.11 -7.21 1.99
CA CYS A 103 -6.06 -6.22 1.82
C CYS A 103 -5.39 -5.89 3.17
N PRO A 104 -4.09 -6.16 3.37
CA PRO A 104 -3.40 -5.83 4.62
C PRO A 104 -3.35 -4.30 4.77
N GLY A 105 -4.01 -3.80 5.81
CA GLY A 105 -3.99 -2.40 6.23
C GLY A 105 -3.26 -2.23 7.55
#